data_AF-A0A956J9A7-F1
#
_entry.id   AF-A0A956J9A7-F1
#
_cell.length_a   1.000
_cell.length_b   1.000
_cell.length_c   1.000
_cell.angle_alpha   90.00
_cell.angle_beta   90.00
_cell.angle_gamma   90.00
#
_symmetry.space_group_name_H-M   'P 1'
#
loop_
_entity.id
_entity.type
_entity.pdbx_description
1 polymer ?
#
loop_
_entity_poly.entity_id
_entity_poly.type
_entity_poly.pdbx_seq_one_letter_code
_entity_poly.pdbx_strand_id
1 'polypeptide(L)'
;MTARPDASRSLRRALAALLIFVGIGGIAGGIGLVSDPSGAAVGMSTDALRGSPFPDYRVPGLVLLLVNGVGSIAAGVLALRRPRLGPRVGLAFGGVLIAWIAIQVAIIGLIHWLQPAYLGLGTLECVLALALLPVPTRPEDPAARARRPAALRLVLVLLGFLGLTALGGGIEMLVYPHGSPYVPAAWLDGLPLVDSWRVPGLILGGGLGLGSLLVGYGLLRRPRWRWLDGLERRTRHHGSWLGTMLLGAGLVAWIGVELVLIPERSAIEALYAAIGVALVLLPWAPSVRQHLEPRRS
;
A
#
# COMPACT_ATOMS: atom_id res chain seq x y z
N MET A 1 0.85 21.17 20.40
CA MET A 1 0.80 20.33 21.62
C MET A 1 1.61 19.08 21.39
N THR A 2 2.85 19.04 21.89
CA THR A 2 3.60 17.78 22.03
C THR A 2 2.91 16.98 23.14
N ALA A 3 2.54 15.73 22.86
CA ALA A 3 2.00 14.84 23.88
C ALA A 3 3.01 14.73 25.05
N ARG A 4 2.52 14.70 26.29
CA ARG A 4 3.38 14.49 27.48
C ARG A 4 4.25 13.23 27.25
N PRO A 5 5.52 13.20 27.70
CA PRO A 5 6.46 12.11 27.42
C PRO A 5 5.87 10.72 27.70
N ASP A 6 5.06 10.58 28.74
CA ASP A 6 4.43 9.31 29.13
C ASP A 6 3.27 8.91 28.21
N ALA A 7 2.46 9.86 27.75
CA ALA A 7 1.42 9.61 26.75
C ALA A 7 2.04 9.10 25.43
N SER A 8 3.19 9.63 25.01
CA SER A 8 3.90 9.18 23.80
C SER A 8 4.44 7.75 23.93
N ARG A 9 4.80 7.30 25.14
CA ARG A 9 5.20 5.92 25.40
C ARG A 9 4.00 4.98 25.36
N SER A 10 2.89 5.38 25.99
CA SER A 10 1.65 4.58 26.02
C SER A 10 1.05 4.42 24.62
N LEU A 11 0.95 5.48 23.83
CA LEU A 11 0.48 5.38 22.43
C LEU A 11 1.39 4.48 21.58
N ARG A 12 2.71 4.53 21.79
CA ARG A 12 3.65 3.69 21.04
C ARG A 12 3.52 2.22 21.41
N ARG A 13 3.32 1.92 22.70
CA ARG A 13 3.02 0.56 23.16
C ARG A 13 1.70 0.07 22.59
N ALA A 14 0.67 0.92 22.54
CA ALA A 14 -0.62 0.60 21.92
C ALA A 14 -0.48 0.31 20.42
N LEU A 15 0.21 1.16 19.67
CA LEU A 15 0.49 0.92 18.25
C LEU A 15 1.24 -0.40 18.02
N ALA A 16 2.27 -0.67 18.82
CA ALA A 16 3.02 -1.92 18.71
C ALA A 16 2.17 -3.14 19.07
N ALA A 17 1.34 -3.03 20.11
CA ALA A 17 0.43 -4.11 20.51
C ALA A 17 -0.59 -4.42 19.40
N LEU A 18 -1.13 -3.39 18.74
CA LEU A 18 -2.03 -3.55 17.59
C LEU A 18 -1.34 -4.26 16.42
N LEU A 19 -0.15 -3.78 16.02
CA LEU A 19 0.62 -4.40 14.94
C LEU A 19 0.98 -5.86 15.23
N ILE A 20 1.34 -6.17 16.48
CA ILE A 20 1.63 -7.54 16.91
C ILE A 20 0.35 -8.38 16.93
N PHE A 21 -0.77 -7.84 17.42
CA PHE A 21 -2.06 -8.52 17.44
C PHE A 21 -2.53 -8.86 16.02
N VAL A 22 -2.52 -7.88 15.11
CA VAL A 22 -2.80 -8.08 13.68
C VAL A 22 -1.85 -9.12 13.10
N GLY A 23 -0.56 -9.03 13.43
CA GLY A 23 0.46 -9.97 12.99
C GLY A 23 0.20 -11.41 13.44
N ILE A 24 -0.20 -11.61 14.70
CA ILE A 24 -0.58 -12.93 15.22
C ILE A 24 -1.80 -13.47 14.47
N GLY A 25 -2.82 -12.63 14.27
CA GLY A 25 -4.01 -12.99 13.48
C GLY A 25 -3.68 -13.36 12.03
N GLY A 26 -2.80 -12.58 11.39
CA GLY A 26 -2.33 -12.85 10.03
C GLY A 26 -1.50 -14.14 9.94
N ILE A 27 -0.67 -14.43 10.94
CA ILE A 27 0.07 -15.71 11.00
C ILE A 27 -0.89 -16.89 11.20
N ALA A 28 -1.81 -16.80 12.16
CA ALA A 28 -2.75 -17.88 12.45
C ALA A 28 -3.66 -18.17 11.26
N GLY A 29 -4.29 -17.12 10.70
CA GLY A 29 -5.12 -17.24 9.50
C GLY A 29 -4.31 -17.69 8.28
N GLY A 30 -3.11 -17.14 8.10
CA GLY A 30 -2.21 -17.50 7.00
C GLY A 30 -1.76 -18.96 7.07
N ILE A 31 -1.35 -19.45 8.25
CA ILE A 31 -1.01 -20.87 8.46
C ILE A 31 -2.24 -21.74 8.15
N GLY A 32 -3.42 -21.41 8.70
CA GLY A 32 -4.64 -22.19 8.45
C GLY A 32 -4.94 -22.35 6.97
N LEU A 33 -4.91 -21.24 6.21
CA LEU A 33 -5.14 -21.22 4.77
C LEU A 33 -4.02 -21.88 3.94
N VAL A 34 -2.77 -21.85 4.40
CA VAL A 34 -1.66 -22.51 3.70
C VAL A 34 -1.63 -24.01 3.96
N SER A 35 -1.92 -24.42 5.20
CA SER A 35 -1.97 -25.82 5.61
C SER A 35 -3.17 -26.56 5.04
N ASP A 36 -4.29 -25.86 4.88
CA ASP A 36 -5.50 -26.36 4.24
C ASP A 36 -6.04 -25.30 3.25
N PRO A 37 -5.53 -25.31 2.01
CA PRO A 37 -5.95 -24.37 0.98
C PRO A 37 -7.44 -24.44 0.62
N SER A 38 -8.17 -25.50 0.99
CA SER A 38 -9.63 -25.52 0.81
C SER A 38 -10.35 -24.47 1.64
N GLY A 39 -9.69 -23.96 2.69
CA GLY A 39 -10.27 -23.03 3.67
C GLY A 39 -11.06 -23.73 4.78
N ALA A 40 -11.25 -25.05 4.70
CA ALA A 40 -12.08 -25.79 5.66
C ALA A 40 -11.54 -25.69 7.10
N ALA A 41 -10.22 -25.72 7.28
CA ALA A 41 -9.57 -25.54 8.58
C ALA A 41 -9.90 -24.21 9.29
N VAL A 42 -10.34 -23.19 8.54
CA VAL A 42 -10.77 -21.89 9.09
C VAL A 42 -12.26 -21.61 8.86
N GLY A 43 -13.05 -22.65 8.55
CA GLY A 43 -14.49 -22.55 8.36
C GLY A 43 -14.91 -21.84 7.07
N MET A 44 -14.02 -21.76 6.09
CA MET A 44 -14.28 -21.19 4.77
C MET A 44 -14.44 -22.31 3.73
N SER A 45 -15.05 -21.99 2.60
CA SER A 45 -15.04 -22.85 1.42
C SER A 45 -14.51 -22.08 0.23
N THR A 46 -13.89 -22.79 -0.71
CA THR A 46 -13.46 -22.23 -2.00
C THR A 46 -14.61 -21.66 -2.83
N ASP A 47 -15.87 -21.87 -2.44
CA ASP A 47 -17.02 -21.19 -3.04
C ASP A 47 -17.01 -19.68 -2.81
N ALA A 48 -16.41 -19.17 -1.72
CA ALA A 48 -16.23 -17.73 -1.58
C ALA A 48 -15.16 -17.20 -2.55
N LEU A 49 -14.28 -18.08 -3.04
CA LEU A 49 -13.37 -17.83 -4.13
C LEU A 49 -14.00 -18.14 -5.50
N ARG A 50 -15.31 -18.45 -5.59
CA ARG A 50 -15.88 -18.87 -6.88
C ARG A 50 -15.75 -17.75 -7.90
N GLY A 51 -15.14 -18.15 -9.01
CA GLY A 51 -14.63 -17.33 -10.07
C GLY A 51 -13.31 -16.63 -9.70
N SER A 52 -12.95 -16.33 -8.44
CA SER A 52 -11.67 -15.69 -8.07
C SER A 52 -10.46 -16.25 -8.79
N PRO A 53 -9.43 -15.43 -9.07
CA PRO A 53 -8.23 -15.92 -9.72
C PRO A 53 -7.48 -16.95 -8.88
N PHE A 54 -7.87 -17.12 -7.61
CA PHE A 54 -7.33 -18.10 -6.70
C PHE A 54 -8.20 -19.36 -6.73
N PRO A 55 -7.66 -20.51 -7.16
CA PRO A 55 -8.40 -21.78 -7.14
C PRO A 55 -8.62 -22.28 -5.70
N ASP A 56 -7.77 -21.82 -4.78
CA ASP A 56 -7.76 -22.16 -3.38
C ASP A 56 -7.16 -20.99 -2.56
N TYR A 57 -7.14 -21.12 -1.24
CA TYR A 57 -6.63 -20.07 -0.36
C TYR A 57 -5.11 -20.08 -0.17
N ARG A 58 -4.34 -20.91 -0.87
CA ARG A 58 -2.89 -21.03 -0.61
C ARG A 58 -2.17 -19.71 -0.78
N VAL A 59 -2.42 -19.02 -1.89
CA VAL A 59 -1.77 -17.73 -2.19
C VAL A 59 -2.28 -16.61 -1.28
N PRO A 60 -3.60 -16.40 -1.13
CA PRO A 60 -4.12 -15.47 -0.15
C PRO A 60 -3.57 -15.71 1.26
N GLY A 61 -3.43 -16.99 1.64
CA GLY A 61 -2.85 -17.44 2.89
C GLY A 61 -1.37 -17.08 3.04
N LEU A 62 -0.55 -17.24 1.99
CA LEU A 62 0.86 -16.82 2.00
C LEU A 62 1.02 -15.30 2.16
N VAL A 63 0.19 -14.50 1.47
CA VAL A 63 0.24 -13.04 1.60
C VAL A 63 -0.22 -12.62 3.00
N LEU A 64 -1.29 -13.22 3.51
CA LEU A 64 -1.77 -13.02 4.87
C LEU A 64 -0.69 -13.38 5.91
N LEU A 65 0.01 -14.51 5.73
CA LEU A 65 1.07 -14.99 6.60
C LEU A 65 2.29 -14.08 6.59
N LEU A 66 2.84 -13.78 5.41
CA LEU A 66 4.13 -13.12 5.26
C LEU A 66 4.01 -11.59 5.41
N VAL A 67 3.03 -10.99 4.74
CA VAL A 67 2.89 -9.53 4.69
C VAL A 67 2.12 -9.05 5.92
N ASN A 68 0.88 -9.50 6.09
CA ASN A 68 0.03 -9.04 7.20
C ASN A 68 0.41 -9.68 8.54
N GLY A 69 0.98 -10.89 8.52
CA GLY A 69 1.41 -11.62 9.70
C GLY A 69 2.82 -11.22 10.16
N VAL A 70 3.83 -11.84 9.55
CA VAL A 70 5.25 -11.65 9.90
C VAL A 70 5.66 -10.18 9.76
N GLY A 71 5.25 -9.52 8.67
CA GLY A 71 5.53 -8.10 8.44
C GLY A 71 4.99 -7.20 9.55
N SER A 72 3.75 -7.40 10.00
CA SER A 72 3.14 -6.61 11.08
C SER A 72 3.81 -6.88 12.44
N ILE A 73 4.19 -8.12 12.74
CA ILE A 73 4.99 -8.41 13.96
C ILE A 73 6.33 -7.67 13.91
N ALA A 74 7.05 -7.74 12.79
CA ALA A 74 8.31 -7.03 12.61
C ALA A 74 8.13 -5.52 12.78
N ALA A 75 7.05 -4.95 12.22
CA ALA A 75 6.69 -3.55 12.38
C ALA A 75 6.39 -3.18 13.84
N GLY A 76 5.67 -4.02 14.58
CA GLY A 76 5.38 -3.81 16.01
C GLY A 76 6.63 -3.86 16.88
N VAL A 77 7.52 -4.84 16.66
CA VAL A 77 8.82 -4.92 17.36
C VAL A 77 9.68 -3.70 17.04
N LEU A 78 9.73 -3.29 15.77
CA LEU A 78 10.46 -2.11 15.35
C LEU A 78 9.86 -0.84 15.97
N ALA A 79 8.53 -0.77 16.12
CA ALA A 79 7.86 0.34 16.77
C ALA A 79 8.22 0.49 18.25
N LEU A 80 8.46 -0.61 18.96
CA LEU A 80 8.98 -0.57 20.34
C LEU A 80 10.45 -0.17 20.38
N ARG A 81 11.29 -0.79 19.54
CA ARG A 81 12.76 -0.65 19.59
C ARG A 81 13.26 0.66 19.00
N ARG A 82 12.55 1.24 18.04
CA ARG A 82 12.98 2.44 17.30
C ARG A 82 11.88 3.50 17.34
N PRO A 83 11.79 4.32 18.41
CA PRO A 83 10.71 5.31 18.57
C PRO A 83 10.58 6.33 17.42
N ARG A 84 11.68 6.59 16.70
CA ARG A 84 11.69 7.47 15.51
C ARG A 84 11.17 6.79 14.23
N LEU A 85 11.17 5.46 14.18
CA LEU A 85 10.68 4.65 13.05
C LEU A 85 9.32 3.99 13.34
N GLY A 86 8.94 3.81 14.61
CA GLY A 86 7.67 3.17 14.96
C GLY A 86 6.41 3.78 14.35
N PRO A 87 6.22 5.11 14.45
CA PRO A 87 5.06 5.78 13.85
C PRO A 87 5.01 5.59 12.33
N ARG A 88 6.19 5.43 11.72
CA ARG A 88 6.37 5.35 10.28
C ARG A 88 5.98 3.98 9.74
N VAL A 89 6.47 2.92 10.39
CA VAL A 89 6.12 1.56 10.01
C VAL A 89 4.68 1.22 10.39
N GLY A 90 4.15 1.79 11.48
CA GLY A 90 2.72 1.65 11.81
C GLY A 90 1.81 2.25 10.75
N LEU A 91 2.17 3.40 10.16
CA LEU A 91 1.38 3.99 9.08
C LEU A 91 1.40 3.12 7.81
N ALA A 92 2.56 2.55 7.49
CA ALA A 92 2.71 1.67 6.33
C ALA A 92 1.89 0.39 6.49
N PHE A 93 2.04 -0.31 7.62
CA PHE A 93 1.35 -1.59 7.86
C PHE A 93 -0.15 -1.43 8.11
N GLY A 94 -0.59 -0.34 8.75
CA GLY A 94 -2.02 -0.02 8.82
C GLY A 94 -2.62 0.25 7.43
N GLY A 95 -1.87 0.91 6.54
CA GLY A 95 -2.28 1.09 5.14
C GLY A 95 -2.33 -0.21 4.36
N VAL A 96 -1.36 -1.11 4.57
CA VAL A 96 -1.35 -2.46 3.99
C VAL A 96 -2.57 -3.26 4.43
N LEU A 97 -2.90 -3.24 5.72
CA LEU A 97 -4.07 -3.95 6.25
C LEU A 97 -5.37 -3.40 5.66
N ILE A 98 -5.51 -2.07 5.55
CA ILE A 98 -6.68 -1.44 4.92
C ILE A 98 -6.80 -1.87 3.45
N ALA A 99 -5.71 -1.78 2.69
CA ALA A 99 -5.71 -2.18 1.28
C ALA A 99 -6.04 -3.67 1.12
N TRP A 100 -5.46 -4.53 1.96
CA TRP A 100 -5.72 -5.95 1.99
C TRP A 100 -7.21 -6.26 2.20
N ILE A 101 -7.83 -5.69 3.23
CA ILE A 101 -9.25 -5.91 3.51
C ILE A 101 -10.14 -5.34 2.40
N ALA A 102 -9.82 -4.16 1.86
CA ALA A 102 -10.59 -3.57 0.77
C ALA A 102 -10.57 -4.44 -0.49
N ILE A 103 -9.39 -4.94 -0.87
CA ILE A 103 -9.23 -5.87 -2.00
C ILE A 103 -9.98 -7.18 -1.72
N GLN A 104 -9.83 -7.75 -0.52
CA GLN A 104 -10.53 -8.96 -0.13
C GLN A 104 -12.04 -8.80 -0.25
N VAL A 105 -12.62 -7.75 0.34
CA VAL A 105 -14.07 -7.46 0.26
C VAL A 105 -14.52 -7.23 -1.19
N ALA A 106 -13.68 -6.62 -2.04
CA ALA A 106 -14.01 -6.45 -3.45
C ALA A 106 -14.08 -7.78 -4.22
N ILE A 107 -13.26 -8.78 -3.84
CA ILE A 107 -13.20 -10.08 -4.54
C ILE A 107 -14.28 -11.05 -4.00
N ILE A 108 -14.33 -11.25 -2.68
CA ILE A 108 -15.16 -12.29 -2.07
C ILE A 108 -16.41 -11.73 -1.37
N GLY A 109 -16.61 -10.42 -1.41
CA GLY A 109 -17.70 -9.75 -0.69
C GLY A 109 -17.45 -9.61 0.81
N LEU A 110 -18.45 -9.04 1.49
CA LEU A 110 -18.49 -8.94 2.94
C LEU A 110 -19.10 -10.22 3.52
N ILE A 111 -18.25 -11.18 3.87
CA ILE A 111 -18.65 -12.53 4.32
C ILE A 111 -18.52 -12.70 5.84
N HIS A 112 -17.65 -11.94 6.50
CA HIS A 112 -17.37 -12.13 7.92
C HIS A 112 -17.12 -10.81 8.64
N TRP A 113 -17.59 -10.70 9.90
CA TRP A 113 -17.46 -9.49 10.72
C TRP A 113 -16.00 -9.11 11.03
N LEU A 114 -15.08 -10.06 10.88
CA LEU A 114 -13.64 -9.80 10.99
C LEU A 114 -13.17 -8.80 9.92
N GLN A 115 -13.75 -8.78 8.72
CA GLN A 115 -13.36 -7.83 7.68
C GLN A 115 -13.51 -6.37 8.15
N PRO A 116 -14.70 -5.89 8.57
CA PRO A 116 -14.86 -4.52 9.08
C PRO A 116 -14.10 -4.28 10.38
N ALA A 117 -13.95 -5.31 11.24
CA ALA A 117 -13.14 -5.18 12.45
C ALA A 117 -11.66 -4.90 12.13
N TYR A 118 -11.04 -5.69 11.24
CA TYR A 118 -9.64 -5.50 10.82
C TYR A 118 -9.44 -4.23 10.00
N LEU A 119 -10.43 -3.79 9.21
CA LEU A 119 -10.43 -2.47 8.58
C LEU A 119 -10.35 -1.36 9.65
N GLY A 120 -11.13 -1.50 10.73
CA GLY A 120 -11.09 -0.61 11.89
C GLY A 120 -9.72 -0.63 12.60
N LEU A 121 -9.11 -1.80 12.76
CA LEU A 121 -7.77 -1.95 13.34
C LEU A 121 -6.70 -1.25 12.49
N GLY A 122 -6.69 -1.47 11.16
CA GLY A 122 -5.74 -0.80 10.27
C GLY A 122 -5.91 0.73 10.26
N THR A 123 -7.16 1.19 10.38
CA THR A 123 -7.47 2.61 10.57
C THR A 123 -6.93 3.14 11.90
N LEU A 124 -7.11 2.39 12.99
CA LEU A 124 -6.60 2.75 14.31
C LEU A 124 -5.06 2.78 14.35
N GLU A 125 -4.39 1.82 13.72
CA GLU A 125 -2.94 1.81 13.53
C GLU A 125 -2.47 3.08 12.82
N CYS A 126 -3.12 3.45 11.71
CA CYS A 126 -2.84 4.70 11.02
C CYS A 126 -3.05 5.91 11.94
N VAL A 127 -4.14 5.97 12.69
CA VAL A 127 -4.45 7.10 13.59
C VAL A 127 -3.40 7.25 14.71
N LEU A 128 -2.98 6.14 15.32
CA LEU A 128 -1.96 6.13 16.38
C LEU A 128 -0.58 6.45 15.83
N ALA A 129 -0.23 5.87 14.68
CA ALA A 129 0.99 6.20 13.94
C ALA A 129 1.07 7.70 13.65
N LEU A 130 0.00 8.28 13.12
CA LEU A 130 -0.09 9.72 12.84
C LEU A 130 0.03 10.57 14.12
N ALA A 131 -0.50 10.11 15.25
CA ALA A 131 -0.40 10.83 16.53
C ALA A 131 1.03 10.84 17.11
N LEU A 132 1.87 9.89 16.71
CA LEU A 132 3.23 9.72 17.24
C LEU A 132 4.34 10.32 16.35
N LEU A 133 4.01 10.85 15.16
CA LEU A 133 5.01 11.47 14.29
C LEU A 133 5.59 12.75 14.93
N PRO A 134 6.93 12.88 15.01
CA PRO A 134 7.56 14.03 15.66
C PRO A 134 7.36 15.33 14.87
N VAL A 135 7.24 16.43 15.62
CA VAL A 135 7.18 17.83 15.14
C VAL A 135 8.61 18.31 14.83
N PRO A 136 9.00 18.60 13.59
CA PRO A 136 10.30 19.22 13.33
C PRO A 136 10.30 20.66 13.85
N THR A 137 11.30 20.97 14.67
CA THR A 137 11.67 22.32 15.11
C THR A 137 13.10 22.58 14.68
N ARG A 138 13.33 22.90 13.40
CA ARG A 138 14.59 23.51 12.99
C ARG A 138 14.30 24.78 12.19
N PRO A 139 15.08 25.86 12.39
CA PRO A 139 15.09 26.99 11.47
C PRO A 139 15.61 26.52 10.11
N GLU A 140 14.99 27.01 9.04
CA GLU A 140 15.26 26.62 7.67
C GLU A 140 16.57 27.22 7.16
N ASP A 141 17.39 26.46 6.43
CA ASP A 141 18.48 26.99 5.61
C ASP A 141 17.97 27.21 4.16
N PRO A 142 17.86 28.46 3.69
CA PRO A 142 17.38 28.79 2.35
C PRO A 142 18.25 28.21 1.22
N ALA A 143 19.55 27.96 1.46
CA ALA A 143 20.49 27.54 0.42
C ALA A 143 20.32 26.07 0.00
N ALA A 144 19.80 25.21 0.89
CA ALA A 144 19.53 23.80 0.60
C ALA A 144 18.34 23.58 -0.38
N ARG A 145 17.56 24.63 -0.69
CA ARG A 145 16.35 24.56 -1.55
C ARG A 145 16.64 24.55 -3.06
N ALA A 146 17.82 24.95 -3.51
CA ALA A 146 18.06 25.26 -4.92
C ALA A 146 18.30 24.03 -5.83
N ARG A 147 18.71 22.89 -5.29
CA ARG A 147 18.95 21.66 -6.08
C ARG A 147 17.93 20.60 -5.70
N ARG A 148 17.13 20.14 -6.67
CA ARG A 148 16.26 18.96 -6.48
C ARG A 148 17.15 17.76 -6.13
N PRO A 149 17.02 17.17 -4.93
CA PRO A 149 17.89 16.09 -4.52
C PRO A 149 17.72 14.87 -5.43
N ALA A 150 18.80 14.10 -5.64
CA ALA A 150 18.81 12.96 -6.55
C ALA A 150 17.69 11.95 -6.25
N ALA A 151 17.42 11.66 -4.97
CA ALA A 151 16.34 10.78 -4.55
C ALA A 151 14.95 11.30 -4.97
N LEU A 152 14.71 12.62 -4.93
CA LEU A 152 13.44 13.20 -5.39
C LEU A 152 13.31 13.09 -6.91
N ARG A 153 14.40 13.35 -7.66
CA ARG A 153 14.42 13.15 -9.11
C ARG A 153 14.14 11.70 -9.47
N LEU A 154 14.74 10.75 -8.74
CA LEU A 154 14.49 9.33 -8.91
C LEU A 154 13.02 8.98 -8.65
N VAL A 155 12.44 9.40 -7.53
CA VAL A 155 11.01 9.18 -7.24
C VAL A 155 10.11 9.74 -8.33
N LEU A 156 10.41 10.94 -8.85
CA LEU A 156 9.66 11.55 -9.94
C LEU A 156 9.77 10.77 -11.24
N VAL A 157 10.97 10.27 -11.58
CA VAL A 157 11.18 9.41 -12.75
C VAL A 157 10.43 8.10 -12.59
N LEU A 158 10.49 7.47 -11.41
CA LEU A 158 9.80 6.21 -11.14
C LEU A 158 8.27 6.37 -11.19
N LEU A 159 7.72 7.43 -10.59
CA LEU A 159 6.28 7.72 -10.66
C LEU A 159 5.83 8.11 -12.08
N GLY A 160 6.68 8.83 -12.82
CA GLY A 160 6.42 9.16 -14.22
C GLY A 160 6.41 7.93 -15.11
N PHE A 161 7.44 7.08 -14.98
CA PHE A 161 7.52 5.80 -15.68
C PHE A 161 6.31 4.91 -15.35
N LEU A 162 6.08 4.62 -14.06
CA LEU A 162 4.95 3.83 -13.60
C LEU A 162 3.62 4.40 -14.09
N GLY A 163 3.44 5.71 -13.92
CA GLY A 163 2.22 6.41 -14.33
C GLY A 163 1.95 6.31 -15.82
N LEU A 164 2.95 6.54 -16.67
CA LEU A 164 2.81 6.46 -18.13
C LEU A 164 2.57 5.02 -18.59
N THR A 165 3.33 4.05 -18.07
CA THR A 165 3.18 2.65 -18.49
C THR A 165 1.86 2.05 -18.02
N ALA A 166 1.44 2.34 -16.79
CA ALA A 166 0.18 1.83 -16.24
C ALA A 166 -1.03 2.53 -16.88
N LEU A 167 -0.91 3.82 -17.23
CA LEU A 167 -1.94 4.51 -18.01
C LEU A 167 -2.07 3.92 -19.41
N GLY A 168 -0.95 3.65 -20.09
CA GLY A 168 -0.95 2.99 -21.40
C GLY A 168 -1.59 1.60 -21.36
N GLY A 169 -1.16 0.76 -20.42
CA GLY A 169 -1.76 -0.57 -20.23
C GLY A 169 -3.24 -0.50 -19.82
N GLY A 170 -3.62 0.45 -18.97
CA GLY A 170 -5.02 0.66 -18.60
C GLY A 170 -5.89 1.14 -19.76
N ILE A 171 -5.39 2.03 -20.62
CA ILE A 171 -6.08 2.46 -21.85
C ILE A 171 -6.23 1.28 -22.81
N GLU A 172 -5.17 0.50 -23.04
CA GLU A 172 -5.20 -0.70 -23.87
C GLU A 172 -6.33 -1.66 -23.41
N MET A 173 -6.37 -1.94 -22.12
CA MET A 173 -7.41 -2.77 -21.48
C MET A 173 -8.83 -2.20 -21.61
N LEU A 174 -8.98 -0.88 -21.64
CA LEU A 174 -10.28 -0.21 -21.78
C LEU A 174 -10.76 -0.13 -23.23
N VAL A 175 -9.83 0.06 -24.17
CA VAL A 175 -10.10 0.10 -25.61
C VAL A 175 -10.37 -1.30 -26.14
N TYR A 176 -9.63 -2.30 -25.64
CA TYR A 176 -9.75 -3.71 -26.00
C TYR A 176 -10.25 -4.56 -24.83
N PRO A 177 -11.51 -4.37 -24.39
CA PRO A 177 -12.06 -5.06 -23.22
C PRO A 177 -12.13 -6.58 -23.39
N HIS A 178 -12.11 -7.09 -24.63
CA HIS A 178 -12.09 -8.51 -24.96
C HIS A 178 -10.71 -8.97 -25.49
N GLY A 179 -9.68 -8.20 -25.17
CA GLY A 179 -8.28 -8.55 -25.39
C GLY A 179 -7.67 -8.01 -26.68
N SER A 180 -6.34 -8.00 -26.68
CA SER A 180 -5.47 -7.59 -27.79
C SER A 180 -4.27 -8.54 -27.89
N PRO A 181 -3.41 -8.41 -28.93
CA PRO A 181 -2.16 -9.17 -28.99
C PRO A 181 -1.24 -8.99 -27.78
N TYR A 182 -1.39 -7.89 -27.03
CA TYR A 182 -0.59 -7.58 -25.84
C TYR A 182 -1.29 -7.96 -24.53
N VAL A 183 -2.63 -7.95 -24.53
CA VAL A 183 -3.45 -8.30 -23.37
C VAL A 183 -4.47 -9.36 -23.78
N PRO A 184 -4.08 -10.64 -23.89
CA PRO A 184 -4.94 -11.69 -24.42
C PRO A 184 -6.22 -11.86 -23.60
N ALA A 185 -7.37 -12.04 -24.26
CA ALA A 185 -8.63 -12.36 -23.59
C ALA A 185 -8.54 -13.64 -22.75
N ALA A 186 -7.70 -14.58 -23.20
CA ALA A 186 -7.47 -15.86 -22.54
C ALA A 186 -6.94 -15.73 -21.11
N TRP A 187 -6.32 -14.60 -20.72
CA TRP A 187 -5.91 -14.39 -19.33
C TRP A 187 -7.08 -14.03 -18.41
N LEU A 188 -8.25 -13.68 -18.96
CA LEU A 188 -9.48 -13.48 -18.21
C LEU A 188 -10.28 -14.77 -18.01
N ASP A 189 -9.94 -15.83 -18.75
CA ASP A 189 -10.66 -17.10 -18.69
C ASP A 189 -10.53 -17.69 -17.27
N GLY A 190 -11.67 -17.76 -16.56
CA GLY A 190 -11.73 -18.31 -15.21
C GLY A 190 -11.62 -17.29 -14.06
N LEU A 191 -11.62 -15.97 -14.32
CA LEU A 191 -11.69 -14.91 -13.30
C LEU A 191 -13.16 -14.57 -12.88
N PRO A 192 -13.48 -14.16 -11.64
CA PRO A 192 -14.85 -13.87 -11.25
C PRO A 192 -15.08 -12.40 -11.55
N LEU A 193 -16.31 -12.00 -11.84
CA LEU A 193 -16.67 -10.57 -11.82
C LEU A 193 -15.90 -9.70 -12.84
N VAL A 194 -14.98 -10.27 -13.63
CA VAL A 194 -14.14 -9.63 -14.65
C VAL A 194 -14.25 -10.45 -15.92
N ASP A 195 -15.36 -10.25 -16.62
CA ASP A 195 -15.63 -10.78 -17.96
C ASP A 195 -14.94 -9.95 -19.07
N SER A 196 -14.29 -8.87 -18.66
CA SER A 196 -13.69 -7.89 -19.56
C SER A 196 -12.55 -7.15 -18.87
N TRP A 197 -11.58 -6.71 -19.65
CA TRP A 197 -10.43 -5.94 -19.18
C TRP A 197 -10.80 -4.56 -18.62
N ARG A 198 -12.08 -4.18 -18.61
CA ARG A 198 -12.53 -2.86 -18.14
C ARG A 198 -12.19 -2.58 -16.68
N VAL A 199 -12.47 -3.52 -15.79
CA VAL A 199 -12.21 -3.35 -14.35
C VAL A 199 -10.70 -3.31 -14.07
N PRO A 200 -9.89 -4.27 -14.55
CA PRO A 200 -8.42 -4.17 -14.46
C PRO A 200 -7.88 -2.88 -15.07
N GLY A 201 -8.39 -2.46 -16.23
CA GLY A 201 -7.97 -1.25 -16.92
C GLY A 201 -8.26 0.02 -16.13
N LEU A 202 -9.40 0.11 -15.44
CA LEU A 202 -9.71 1.23 -14.53
C LEU A 202 -8.80 1.25 -13.30
N ILE A 203 -8.50 0.09 -12.71
CA ILE A 203 -7.61 -0.01 -11.55
C ILE A 203 -6.17 0.34 -11.94
N LEU A 204 -5.67 -0.25 -13.03
CA LEU A 204 -4.31 -0.05 -13.53
C LEU A 204 -4.15 1.38 -14.07
N GLY A 205 -5.03 1.82 -14.97
CA GLY A 205 -4.93 3.13 -15.61
C GLY A 205 -5.31 4.29 -14.69
N GLY A 206 -6.39 4.14 -13.91
CA GLY A 206 -6.84 5.17 -12.98
C GLY A 206 -6.05 5.17 -11.67
N GLY A 207 -6.05 4.03 -10.97
CA GLY A 207 -5.41 3.90 -9.65
C GLY A 207 -3.89 4.03 -9.71
N LEU A 208 -3.23 3.15 -10.47
CA LEU A 208 -1.77 3.16 -10.57
C LEU A 208 -1.24 4.19 -11.59
N GLY A 209 -1.90 4.36 -12.74
CA GLY A 209 -1.51 5.29 -13.81
C GLY A 209 -1.70 6.75 -13.44
N LEU A 210 -2.95 7.23 -13.50
CA LEU A 210 -3.31 8.61 -13.16
C LEU A 210 -2.92 8.93 -11.71
N GLY A 211 -3.12 8.01 -10.77
CA GLY A 211 -2.69 8.19 -9.38
C GLY A 211 -1.20 8.50 -9.26
N SER A 212 -0.31 7.77 -9.95
CA SER A 212 1.13 8.04 -9.93
C SER A 212 1.48 9.38 -10.57
N LEU A 213 0.83 9.75 -11.67
CA LEU A 213 1.03 11.05 -12.32
C LEU A 213 0.55 12.20 -11.44
N LEU A 214 -0.61 12.06 -10.77
CA LEU A 214 -1.15 13.06 -9.83
C LEU A 214 -0.26 13.21 -8.60
N VAL A 215 0.25 12.10 -8.05
CA VAL A 215 1.22 12.14 -6.96
C VAL A 215 2.52 12.80 -7.41
N GLY A 216 3.04 12.46 -8.59
CA GLY A 216 4.21 13.10 -9.19
C GLY A 216 4.02 14.60 -9.44
N TYR A 217 2.87 15.00 -9.98
CA TYR A 217 2.47 16.39 -10.12
C TYR A 217 2.42 17.10 -8.75
N GLY A 218 1.87 16.43 -7.74
CA GLY A 218 1.83 16.92 -6.37
C GLY A 218 3.23 17.13 -5.77
N LEU A 219 4.19 16.24 -6.03
CA LEU A 219 5.59 16.40 -5.64
C LEU A 219 6.26 17.60 -6.35
N LEU A 220 5.88 17.88 -7.59
CA LEU A 220 6.44 18.96 -8.43
C LEU A 220 5.85 20.33 -8.09
N ARG A 221 4.52 20.44 -8.04
CA ARG A 221 3.78 21.72 -7.99
C ARG A 221 3.21 22.04 -6.62
N ARG A 222 3.06 21.04 -5.74
CA ARG A 222 2.47 21.17 -4.39
C ARG A 222 1.18 21.99 -4.33
N PRO A 223 0.16 21.64 -5.12
CA PRO A 223 -1.16 22.24 -5.02
C PRO A 223 -1.74 22.02 -3.61
N ARG A 224 -2.39 23.02 -3.01
CA ARG A 224 -3.06 22.85 -1.72
C ARG A 224 -4.37 22.06 -1.91
N TRP A 225 -4.40 20.81 -1.46
CA TRP A 225 -5.60 19.97 -1.51
C TRP A 225 -6.38 20.10 -0.21
N ARG A 226 -7.43 20.94 -0.22
CA ARG A 226 -8.21 21.31 0.99
C ARG A 226 -8.75 20.10 1.77
N TRP A 227 -9.08 19.01 1.08
CA TRP A 227 -9.57 17.77 1.67
C TRP A 227 -8.48 16.93 2.35
N LEU A 228 -7.21 17.11 1.98
CA LEU A 228 -6.06 16.50 2.64
C LEU A 228 -5.45 17.39 3.74
N ASP A 229 -5.88 18.64 3.90
CA ASP A 229 -5.30 19.57 4.89
C ASP A 229 -5.24 18.97 6.31
N GLY A 230 -6.25 18.20 6.72
CA GLY A 230 -6.25 17.52 8.02
C GLY A 230 -5.14 16.47 8.15
N LEU A 231 -4.93 15.70 7.08
CA LEU A 231 -3.90 14.67 7.00
C LEU A 231 -2.50 15.27 6.83
N GLU A 232 -2.36 16.32 6.02
CA GLU A 232 -1.10 17.04 5.79
C GLU A 232 -0.64 17.77 7.06
N ARG A 233 -1.56 18.38 7.82
CA ARG A 233 -1.24 18.97 9.13
C ARG A 233 -0.74 17.93 10.12
N ARG A 234 -1.25 16.69 10.04
CA ARG A 234 -0.90 15.60 10.96
C ARG A 234 0.37 14.85 10.55
N THR A 235 0.55 14.58 9.26
CA THR A 235 1.74 13.94 8.68
C THR A 235 2.91 14.90 8.51
N ARG A 236 2.64 16.21 8.46
CA ARG A 236 3.61 17.28 8.16
C ARG A 236 4.37 17.07 6.86
N HIS A 237 3.73 16.36 5.93
CA HIS A 237 4.19 16.20 4.58
C HIS A 237 3.01 16.45 3.64
N HIS A 238 3.27 17.03 2.47
CA HIS A 238 2.28 17.11 1.41
C HIS A 238 1.68 15.72 1.13
N GLY A 239 0.39 15.63 0.79
CA GLY A 239 -0.32 14.36 0.61
C GLY A 239 0.37 13.38 -0.35
N SER A 240 1.11 13.91 -1.32
CA SER A 240 1.96 13.13 -2.24
C SER A 240 3.00 12.25 -1.55
N TRP A 241 3.45 12.58 -0.34
CA TRP A 241 4.39 11.75 0.42
C TRP A 241 3.76 10.39 0.75
N LEU A 242 2.58 10.42 1.38
CA LEU A 242 1.83 9.21 1.70
C LEU A 242 1.33 8.54 0.41
N GLY A 243 0.87 9.33 -0.57
CA GLY A 243 0.44 8.82 -1.87
C GLY A 243 1.54 8.01 -2.57
N THR A 244 2.80 8.46 -2.52
CA THR A 244 3.93 7.72 -3.12
C THR A 244 4.11 6.35 -2.46
N MET A 245 4.02 6.29 -1.13
CA MET A 245 4.18 5.04 -0.40
C MET A 245 3.00 4.08 -0.58
N LEU A 246 1.77 4.60 -0.61
CA LEU A 246 0.57 3.81 -0.85
C LEU A 246 0.58 3.22 -2.27
N LEU A 247 0.97 4.01 -3.28
CA LEU A 247 1.13 3.52 -4.65
C LEU A 247 2.24 2.47 -4.76
N GLY A 248 3.39 2.67 -4.09
CA GLY A 248 4.46 1.68 -4.05
C GLY A 248 4.02 0.37 -3.41
N ALA A 249 3.33 0.43 -2.27
CA ALA A 249 2.80 -0.75 -1.58
C ALA A 249 1.72 -1.45 -2.42
N GLY A 250 0.82 -0.69 -3.03
CA GLY A 250 -0.20 -1.19 -3.95
C GLY A 250 0.42 -1.90 -5.16
N LEU A 251 1.49 -1.35 -5.74
CA LEU A 251 2.22 -1.98 -6.85
C LEU A 251 2.88 -3.30 -6.44
N VAL A 252 3.52 -3.36 -5.27
CA VAL A 252 4.11 -4.62 -4.77
C VAL A 252 3.03 -5.68 -4.56
N ALA A 253 1.88 -5.29 -3.99
CA ALA A 253 0.74 -6.19 -3.82
C ALA A 253 0.20 -6.66 -5.18
N TRP A 254 0.06 -5.74 -6.14
CA TRP A 254 -0.40 -6.03 -7.49
C TRP A 254 0.49 -7.04 -8.22
N ILE A 255 1.81 -6.81 -8.25
CA ILE A 255 2.76 -7.74 -8.86
C ILE A 255 2.75 -9.10 -8.14
N GLY A 256 2.59 -9.11 -6.81
CA GLY A 256 2.43 -10.36 -6.07
C GLY A 256 1.21 -11.16 -6.50
N VAL A 257 0.10 -10.49 -6.82
CA VAL A 257 -1.09 -11.12 -7.41
C VAL A 257 -0.79 -11.58 -8.84
N GLU A 258 -0.24 -10.71 -9.69
CA GLU A 258 0.07 -11.00 -11.10
C GLU A 258 0.96 -12.24 -11.27
N LEU A 259 2.02 -12.36 -10.47
CA LEU A 259 2.92 -13.52 -10.43
C LEU A 259 2.20 -14.83 -10.08
N VAL A 260 1.02 -14.76 -9.50
CA VAL A 260 0.20 -15.94 -9.19
C VAL A 260 -0.79 -16.21 -10.30
N LEU A 261 -1.39 -15.15 -10.88
CA LEU A 261 -2.48 -15.29 -11.85
C LEU A 261 -1.96 -15.62 -13.25
N ILE A 262 -0.80 -15.07 -13.63
CA ILE A 262 -0.24 -15.19 -14.97
C ILE A 262 0.96 -16.15 -14.88
N PRO A 263 0.91 -17.33 -15.53
CA PRO A 263 2.00 -18.31 -15.51
C PRO A 263 3.28 -17.81 -16.20
N GLU A 264 3.13 -16.86 -17.14
CA GLU A 264 4.25 -16.31 -17.91
C GLU A 264 5.10 -15.39 -17.05
N ARG A 265 6.33 -15.85 -16.77
CA ARG A 265 7.31 -15.08 -15.99
C ARG A 265 8.01 -14.07 -16.88
N SER A 266 8.02 -12.82 -16.45
CA SER A 266 8.72 -11.75 -17.17
C SER A 266 9.68 -11.00 -16.25
N ALA A 267 10.85 -10.62 -16.80
CA ALA A 267 11.79 -9.73 -16.12
C ALA A 267 11.16 -8.37 -15.77
N ILE A 268 10.07 -8.00 -16.47
CA ILE A 268 9.29 -6.78 -16.23
C ILE A 268 8.60 -6.81 -14.86
N GLU A 269 8.12 -7.98 -14.39
CA GLU A 269 7.48 -8.11 -13.08
C GLU A 269 8.47 -7.82 -11.95
N ALA A 270 9.69 -8.36 -12.06
CA ALA A 270 10.77 -8.09 -11.12
C ALA A 270 11.16 -6.60 -11.09
N LEU A 271 11.18 -5.95 -12.26
CA LEU A 271 11.39 -4.51 -12.36
C LEU A 271 10.29 -3.73 -11.63
N TYR A 272 9.00 -4.03 -11.88
CA TYR A 272 7.89 -3.35 -11.21
C TYR A 272 7.83 -3.61 -9.70
N ALA A 273 8.15 -4.83 -9.24
CA ALA A 273 8.30 -5.12 -7.82
C ALA A 273 9.42 -4.27 -7.18
N ALA A 274 10.57 -4.16 -7.84
CA ALA A 274 11.68 -3.31 -7.40
C ALA A 274 11.28 -1.82 -7.36
N ILE A 275 10.54 -1.35 -8.37
CA ILE A 275 9.98 0.01 -8.38
C ILE A 275 9.03 0.22 -7.21
N GLY A 276 8.11 -0.72 -6.95
CA GLY A 276 7.17 -0.65 -5.84
C GLY A 276 7.88 -0.55 -4.49
N VAL A 277 8.87 -1.41 -4.26
CA VAL A 277 9.74 -1.34 -3.07
C VAL A 277 10.48 0.00 -3.00
N ALA A 278 11.04 0.49 -4.11
CA ALA A 278 11.72 1.77 -4.15
C ALA A 278 10.76 2.95 -3.83
N LEU A 279 9.52 2.92 -4.29
CA LEU A 279 8.51 3.92 -3.98
C LEU A 279 8.03 3.85 -2.53
N VAL A 280 8.11 2.69 -1.88
CA VAL A 280 7.91 2.57 -0.43
C VAL A 280 9.11 3.12 0.35
N LEU A 281 10.34 2.90 -0.14
CA LEU A 281 11.58 3.19 0.60
C LEU A 281 12.15 4.61 0.39
N LEU A 282 12.13 5.13 -0.84
CA LEU A 282 12.75 6.42 -1.19
C LEU A 282 12.08 7.65 -0.58
N PRO A 283 10.75 7.70 -0.34
CA PRO A 283 10.12 8.81 0.38
C PRO A 283 10.62 8.97 1.83
N TRP A 284 11.35 7.98 2.36
CA TRP A 284 12.01 8.08 3.65
C TRP A 284 13.36 8.79 3.61
N ALA A 285 13.94 9.01 2.44
CA ALA A 285 15.20 9.72 2.30
C ALA A 285 15.08 11.15 2.88
N PRO A 286 16.05 11.63 3.68
CA PRO A 286 16.00 12.94 4.31
C PRO A 286 15.70 14.07 3.32
N SER A 287 16.22 13.93 2.10
CA SER A 287 16.10 14.90 1.03
C SER A 287 14.70 14.98 0.40
N VAL A 288 13.98 13.85 0.32
CA VAL A 288 12.58 13.84 -0.15
C VAL A 288 11.66 14.40 0.92
N ARG A 289 11.95 14.11 2.20
CA ARG A 289 11.21 14.65 3.34
C ARG A 289 11.34 16.16 3.47
N GLN A 290 12.56 16.69 3.41
CA GLN A 290 12.84 18.13 3.46
C GLN A 290 12.15 18.88 2.33
N HIS A 291 12.07 18.26 1.15
CA HIS A 291 11.24 18.81 0.08
C HIS A 291 9.81 18.87 0.61
N LEU A 292 9.18 17.76 0.99
CA LEU A 292 7.73 17.70 1.25
C LEU A 292 7.22 18.38 2.52
N GLU A 293 8.05 19.09 3.27
CA GLU A 293 7.61 19.91 4.40
C GLU A 293 6.68 21.07 3.94
N PRO A 294 5.64 21.42 4.73
CA PRO A 294 4.69 22.48 4.38
C PRO A 294 5.38 23.83 4.26
N ARG A 295 5.03 24.60 3.22
CA ARG A 295 5.41 26.02 3.13
C ARG A 295 4.75 26.77 4.27
N ARG A 296 5.54 27.27 5.22
CA ARG A 296 5.06 28.33 6.13
C ARG A 296 4.86 29.59 5.30
N SER A 297 3.61 30.05 5.22
CA SER A 297 3.28 31.44 4.95
C SER A 297 3.38 32.22 6.24
#